data_AF-S9RVA8-F1
#
_entry.id   AF-S9RVA8-F1
#
_cell.length_a   1.000
_cell.length_b   1.000
_cell.length_c   1.000
_cell.angle_alpha   90.00
_cell.angle_beta   90.00
_cell.angle_gamma   90.00
#
_symmetry.space_group_name_H-M   'P 1'
#
loop_
_entity.id
_entity.type
_entity.pdbx_description
1 polymer ?
#
loop_
_entity_poly.entity_id
_entity_poly.type
_entity_poly.pdbx_seq_one_letter_code
_entity_poly.pdbx_strand_id
1 'polypeptide(L)'
;MALVVDGERHPMRLTLGALAELEAGLEEGSLVELVQRFEAGDCSTRDVLALIVAGLRGGGWEGTARDLLHAEIEGGPLVAARKAAELLARAFMLPGES
;
A
#
# COMPACT_ATOMS: atom_id res chain seq x y z
N MET A 1 -11.05 1.37 0.04
CA MET A 1 -10.81 1.57 1.50
C MET A 1 -10.26 2.98 1.71
N ALA A 2 -9.79 3.36 2.90
CA ALA A 2 -9.21 4.68 3.13
C ALA A 2 -8.15 4.65 4.24
N LEU A 3 -7.25 5.63 4.22
CA LEU A 3 -6.28 5.95 5.27
C LEU A 3 -6.47 7.41 5.66
N VAL A 4 -6.32 7.73 6.94
CA VAL A 4 -6.34 9.11 7.42
C VAL A 4 -4.89 9.56 7.59
N VAL A 5 -4.52 10.63 6.89
CA VAL A 5 -3.18 11.20 6.83
C VAL A 5 -3.29 12.68 7.16
N ASP A 6 -2.59 13.14 8.18
CA ASP A 6 -2.66 14.53 8.70
C ASP A 6 -4.09 14.99 8.99
N GLY A 7 -4.93 14.07 9.49
CA GLY A 7 -6.34 14.32 9.79
C GLY A 7 -7.27 14.31 8.56
N GLU A 8 -6.74 14.19 7.34
CA GLU A 8 -7.53 14.10 6.12
C GLU A 8 -7.71 12.64 5.67
N ARG A 9 -8.94 12.29 5.31
CA ARG A 9 -9.29 10.93 4.87
C ARG A 9 -9.06 10.77 3.38
N HIS A 10 -8.06 9.98 3.01
CA HIS A 10 -7.75 9.67 1.62
C HIS A 10 -8.27 8.28 1.22
N PRO A 11 -9.01 8.16 0.11
CA PRO A 11 -9.38 6.87 -0.44
C PRO A 11 -8.12 6.11 -0.89
N MET A 12 -8.17 4.79 -0.79
CA MET A 12 -7.11 3.91 -1.28
C MET A 12 -7.65 2.82 -2.19
N ARG A 13 -6.91 2.58 -3.27
CA ARG A 13 -7.17 1.54 -4.28
C ARG A 13 -5.88 1.16 -5.00
N LEU A 14 -5.66 -0.14 -5.22
CA LEU A 14 -4.65 -0.62 -6.16
C LEU A 14 -5.30 -0.77 -7.54
N THR A 15 -5.10 0.22 -8.40
CA THR A 15 -5.46 0.14 -9.83
C THR A 15 -4.33 -0.55 -10.59
N LEU A 16 -4.57 -0.97 -11.84
CA LEU A 16 -3.49 -1.51 -12.68
C LEU A 16 -2.33 -0.50 -12.86
N GLY A 17 -2.64 0.79 -12.99
CA GLY A 17 -1.63 1.85 -13.04
C GLY A 17 -0.83 1.95 -11.73
N ALA A 18 -1.50 1.93 -10.59
CA ALA A 18 -0.84 1.97 -9.28
C ALA A 18 0.03 0.72 -9.02
N LEU A 19 -0.41 -0.46 -9.48
CA LEU A 19 0.38 -1.70 -9.41
C LEU A 19 1.61 -1.62 -10.31
N ALA A 20 1.48 -1.07 -11.52
CA ALA A 20 2.61 -0.87 -12.43
C ALA A 20 3.62 0.13 -11.86
N GLU A 21 3.16 1.24 -11.26
CA GLU A 21 4.04 2.19 -10.57
C GLU A 21 4.73 1.55 -9.36
N LEU A 22 4.00 0.74 -8.58
CA LEU A 22 4.55 0.01 -7.45
C LEU A 22 5.66 -0.95 -7.91
N GLU A 23 5.40 -1.78 -8.91
CA GLU A 23 6.36 -2.74 -9.46
C GLU A 23 7.60 -2.04 -10.00
N ALA A 24 7.44 -0.93 -10.72
CA ALA A 24 8.56 -0.12 -11.21
C ALA A 24 9.38 0.54 -10.08
N GLY A 25 8.79 0.73 -8.90
CA GLY A 25 9.44 1.29 -7.71
C GLY A 25 10.07 0.24 -6.79
N LEU A 26 9.88 -1.06 -7.05
CA LEU A 26 10.57 -2.12 -6.33
C LEU A 26 12.02 -2.15 -6.81
N GLU A 27 12.97 -1.94 -5.89
CA GLU A 27 14.40 -2.03 -6.21
C GLU A 27 14.81 -3.46 -6.55
N GLU A 28 14.18 -4.44 -5.89
CA GLU A 28 14.40 -5.86 -6.10
C GLU A 28 13.09 -6.63 -5.92
N GLY A 29 12.91 -7.67 -6.74
CA GLY A 29 11.78 -8.59 -6.67
C GLY A 29 10.53 -8.14 -7.43
N SER A 30 9.61 -9.08 -7.57
CA SER A 30 8.31 -8.92 -8.24
C SER A 30 7.19 -8.57 -7.26
N LEU A 31 6.03 -8.11 -7.78
CA LEU A 31 4.81 -7.96 -6.96
C LEU A 31 4.42 -9.26 -6.24
N VAL A 32 4.69 -10.41 -6.85
CA VAL A 32 4.42 -11.73 -6.23
C VAL A 32 5.32 -11.95 -5.02
N GLU A 33 6.61 -11.62 -5.11
CA GLU A 33 7.53 -11.73 -3.97
C GLU A 33 7.19 -10.74 -2.85
N LEU A 34 6.70 -9.55 -3.19
CA LEU A 34 6.15 -8.60 -2.23
C LEU A 34 4.95 -9.20 -1.45
N VAL A 35 4.03 -9.87 -2.15
CA VAL A 35 2.89 -10.58 -1.52
C VAL A 35 3.39 -11.65 -0.57
N GLN A 36 4.33 -12.49 -1.01
CA GLN A 36 4.88 -13.56 -0.18
C GLN A 36 5.53 -13.04 1.10
N ARG A 37 6.29 -11.93 1.02
CA ARG A 37 6.89 -11.29 2.22
C ARG A 37 5.82 -10.77 3.18
N PHE A 38 4.73 -10.21 2.67
CA PHE A 38 3.60 -9.79 3.50
C PHE A 38 2.93 -10.96 4.21
N GLU A 39 2.66 -12.07 3.51
CA GLU A 39 2.05 -13.26 4.11
C GLU A 39 2.97 -13.95 5.12
N ALA A 40 4.28 -13.94 4.87
CA ALA A 40 5.28 -14.50 5.77
C ALA A 40 5.57 -13.62 7.01
N GLY A 41 5.07 -12.38 7.03
CA GLY A 41 5.40 -11.39 8.08
C GLY A 41 6.82 -10.81 7.98
N ASP A 42 7.49 -11.00 6.84
CA ASP A 42 8.84 -10.51 6.54
C ASP A 42 8.81 -9.18 5.75
N CYS A 43 7.67 -8.48 5.76
CA CYS A 43 7.55 -7.19 5.08
C CYS A 43 8.31 -6.09 5.82
N SER A 44 9.11 -5.32 5.09
CA SER A 44 9.82 -4.18 5.64
C SER A 44 8.92 -2.94 5.72
N THR A 45 9.32 -1.93 6.52
CA THR A 45 8.66 -0.61 6.54
C THR A 45 8.61 0.02 5.14
N ARG A 46 9.62 -0.26 4.31
CA ARG A 46 9.68 0.23 2.93
C ARG A 46 8.59 -0.39 2.07
N ASP A 47 8.35 -1.68 2.21
CA ASP A 47 7.28 -2.39 1.49
C ASP A 47 5.90 -1.84 1.88
N VAL A 48 5.70 -1.61 3.17
CA VAL A 48 4.48 -0.95 3.68
C VAL A 48 4.31 0.43 3.07
N LEU A 49 5.36 1.26 3.11
CA LEU A 49 5.30 2.62 2.57
C LEU A 49 4.99 2.63 1.07
N ALA A 50 5.66 1.77 0.29
CA ALA A 50 5.44 1.65 -1.14
C ALA A 50 3.98 1.28 -1.48
N LEU A 51 3.40 0.32 -0.75
CA LEU A 51 1.99 -0.06 -0.90
C LEU A 51 1.02 1.03 -0.50
N ILE A 52 1.30 1.77 0.58
CA ILE A 52 0.47 2.91 0.99
C ILE A 52 0.49 3.99 -0.09
N VAL A 53 1.66 4.36 -0.62
CA VAL A 53 1.79 5.34 -1.70
C VAL A 53 1.02 4.90 -2.94
N ALA A 54 1.23 3.65 -3.39
CA ALA A 54 0.51 3.10 -4.54
C ALA A 54 -1.00 3.10 -4.31
N GLY A 55 -1.44 2.67 -3.12
CA GLY A 55 -2.85 2.65 -2.73
C GLY A 55 -3.49 4.04 -2.73
N LEU A 56 -2.83 5.04 -2.16
CA LEU A 56 -3.30 6.43 -2.13
C LEU A 56 -3.37 7.03 -3.54
N ARG A 57 -2.33 6.83 -4.36
CA ARG A 57 -2.30 7.29 -5.76
C ARG A 57 -3.38 6.67 -6.61
N GLY A 58 -3.62 5.38 -6.48
CA GLY A 58 -4.75 4.73 -7.16
C GLY A 58 -6.12 5.19 -6.64
N GLY A 59 -6.17 5.85 -5.47
CA GLY A 59 -7.33 6.56 -4.94
C GLY A 59 -7.45 8.03 -5.39
N GLY A 60 -6.47 8.55 -6.13
CA GLY A 60 -6.45 9.94 -6.62
C GLY A 60 -5.59 10.91 -5.79
N TRP A 61 -4.79 10.43 -4.84
CA TRP A 61 -3.85 11.26 -4.11
C TRP A 61 -2.62 11.59 -4.97
N GLU A 62 -2.22 12.86 -5.02
CA GLU A 62 -1.16 13.36 -5.92
C GLU A 62 0.22 13.53 -5.24
N GLY A 63 0.36 13.09 -3.99
CA GLY A 63 1.60 13.23 -3.22
C GLY A 63 2.71 12.22 -3.55
N THR A 64 3.80 12.31 -2.80
CA THR A 64 4.98 11.45 -2.94
C THR A 64 5.25 10.63 -1.69
N ALA A 65 6.09 9.58 -1.82
CA ALA A 65 6.57 8.83 -0.67
C ALA A 65 7.22 9.72 0.41
N ARG A 66 7.84 10.84 0.00
CA ARG A 66 8.48 11.79 0.92
C ARG A 66 7.47 12.56 1.76
N ASP A 67 6.29 12.86 1.21
CA ASP A 67 5.22 13.51 1.98
C ASP A 67 4.78 12.63 3.16
N LEU A 68 4.70 11.31 2.95
CA LEU A 68 4.34 10.37 4.01
C LEU A 68 5.40 10.18 5.10
N LEU A 69 6.67 10.53 4.83
CA LEU A 69 7.73 10.43 5.86
C LEU A 69 7.53 11.44 6.99
N HIS A 70 6.82 12.53 6.71
CA HIS A 70 6.54 13.59 7.68
C HIS A 70 5.07 13.63 8.11
N ALA A 71 4.21 12.83 7.47
CA ALA A 71 2.78 12.82 7.71
C ALA A 71 2.42 12.00 8.96
N GLU A 72 1.37 12.44 9.66
CA GLU A 72 0.77 11.66 10.73
C GLU A 72 -0.29 10.70 10.17
N ILE A 73 -0.08 9.40 10.35
CA ILE A 73 -1.10 8.39 10.03
C ILE A 73 -1.95 8.14 11.28
N GLU A 74 -3.26 8.35 11.17
CA GLU A 74 -4.18 8.08 12.28
C GLU A 74 -4.13 6.60 12.69
N GLY A 75 -3.91 6.35 13.99
CA GLY A 75 -3.71 5.00 14.53
C GLY A 75 -2.31 4.44 14.31
N GLY A 76 -1.39 5.22 13.74
CA GLY A 76 0.03 4.93 13.69
C GLY A 76 0.46 3.84 12.68
N PRO A 77 1.74 3.41 12.75
CA PRO A 77 2.34 2.55 11.74
C PRO A 77 1.69 1.16 11.63
N LEU A 78 1.10 0.65 12.72
CA LEU A 78 0.41 -0.65 12.70
C LEU A 78 -0.88 -0.59 11.85
N VAL A 79 -1.61 0.53 11.92
CA VAL A 79 -2.78 0.76 11.06
C VAL A 79 -2.38 0.89 9.60
N ALA A 80 -1.26 1.57 9.32
CA ALA A 80 -0.70 1.64 7.97
C ALA A 80 -0.37 0.24 7.42
N ALA A 81 0.38 -0.57 8.18
CA ALA A 81 0.72 -1.94 7.77
C ALA A 81 -0.54 -2.80 7.52
N ARG A 82 -1.54 -2.70 8.39
CA ARG A 82 -2.83 -3.40 8.19
C ARG A 82 -3.53 -2.94 6.92
N LYS A 83 -3.58 -1.63 6.64
CA LYS A 83 -4.21 -1.10 5.43
C LYS A 83 -3.47 -1.51 4.16
N ALA A 84 -2.14 -1.56 4.19
CA ALA A 84 -1.33 -2.09 3.10
C ALA A 84 -1.64 -3.58 2.84
N ALA A 85 -1.68 -4.40 3.89
CA ALA A 85 -2.04 -5.82 3.77
C ALA A 85 -3.48 -6.01 3.23
N GLU A 86 -4.45 -5.22 3.73
CA GLU A 86 -5.83 -5.24 3.22
C GLU A 86 -5.91 -4.88 1.73
N LEU A 87 -5.13 -3.89 1.26
CA LEU A 87 -5.07 -3.52 -0.15
C LEU A 87 -4.56 -4.68 -0.99
N LEU A 88 -3.45 -5.28 -0.55
CA LEU A 88 -2.78 -6.34 -1.27
C LEU A 88 -3.68 -7.57 -1.39
N ALA A 89 -4.28 -8.01 -0.28
CA ALA A 89 -5.25 -9.11 -0.28
C ALA A 89 -6.41 -8.85 -1.26
N ARG A 90 -6.93 -7.62 -1.34
CA ARG A 90 -8.03 -7.29 -2.27
C ARG A 90 -7.62 -7.22 -3.73
N ALA A 91 -6.39 -6.84 -4.02
CA ALA A 91 -5.90 -6.75 -5.40
C ALA A 91 -5.66 -8.13 -6.00
N PHE A 92 -5.28 -9.10 -5.17
CA PHE A 92 -4.89 -10.45 -5.60
C PHE A 92 -5.88 -11.55 -5.21
N MET A 93 -6.99 -11.22 -4.53
CA MET A 93 -8.11 -12.15 -4.34
C MET A 93 -8.65 -12.56 -5.73
N LEU A 94 -8.51 -13.85 -6.05
CA LEU A 94 -9.13 -14.42 -7.25
C LEU A 94 -10.65 -14.43 -7.07
N PRO A 95 -11.44 -14.08 -8.09
CA PRO A 95 -12.89 -14.20 -8.02
C PRO A 95 -13.27 -15.69 -7.95
N GLY A 96 -13.51 -16.21 -6.75
CA GLY A 96 -13.92 -17.60 -6.56
C GLY A 96 -13.67 -18.24 -5.19
N GLU A 97 -12.86 -17.62 -4.32
CA GLU A 97 -12.60 -18.15 -2.97
C GLU A 97 -13.35 -17.30 -1.93
N SER A 98 -14.46 -17.83 -1.44
CA SER A 98 -15.24 -17.34 -0.29
C SER A 98 -15.79 -18.51 0.50
#